data_AF-J9ASR1-F1
#
_entry.id   AF-J9ASR1-F1
#
_cell.length_a   1.000
_cell.length_b   1.000
_cell.length_c   1.000
_cell.angle_alpha   90.00
_cell.angle_beta   90.00
_cell.angle_gamma   90.00
#
_symmetry.space_group_name_H-M   'P 1'
#
loop_
_entity.id
_entity.type
_entity.pdbx_description
1 polymer ?
#
loop_
_entity_poly.entity_id
_entity_poly.type
_entity_poly.pdbx_seq_one_letter_code
_entity_poly.pdbx_strand_id
1 'polypeptide(L)'
;MKYSLSILPITTIFSIAAIPAIIKPEIRTNVITDQKIEIDQIKKHEAYALYKQYFNKPNSKSSFEYRRYTTFLQNVEKIRQHNERYERGEETYKMGINKFADMVICYNFFNP
;
A
#
# COMPACT_ATOMS: atom_id res chain seq x y z
N MET A 1 60.73 20.27 9.12
CA MET A 1 59.69 19.65 9.98
C MET A 1 59.38 20.57 11.14
N LYS A 2 58.23 21.24 11.12
CA LYS A 2 57.74 22.08 12.22
C LYS A 2 56.27 21.75 12.42
N TYR A 3 55.94 21.13 13.56
CA TYR A 3 54.58 20.90 14.01
C TYR A 3 54.01 22.20 14.58
N SER A 4 52.76 22.52 14.27
CA SER A 4 51.96 23.46 15.06
C SER A 4 50.48 23.15 14.85
N LEU A 5 49.91 22.33 15.73
CA LEU A 5 48.46 22.26 15.94
C LEU A 5 48.11 23.39 16.92
N SER A 6 47.53 24.48 16.45
CA SER A 6 46.90 25.49 17.30
C SER A 6 45.42 25.14 17.47
N ILE A 7 45.07 24.54 18.61
CA ILE A 7 43.69 24.43 19.07
C ILE A 7 43.29 25.79 19.66
N LEU A 8 42.21 26.39 19.18
CA LEU A 8 41.58 27.57 19.80
C LEU A 8 40.14 27.23 20.26
N PRO A 9 39.67 27.85 21.36
CA PRO A 9 38.75 27.23 22.30
C PRO A 9 37.26 27.36 21.94
N ILE A 10 36.51 26.38 22.44
CA ILE A 10 35.05 26.32 22.48
C ILE A 10 34.53 27.45 23.40
N THR A 11 33.75 28.37 22.85
CA THR A 11 32.51 29.01 23.37
C THR A 11 32.44 30.48 22.93
N THR A 12 31.42 30.83 22.12
CA THR A 12 30.46 31.93 22.38
C THR A 12 29.36 31.97 21.31
N ILE A 13 28.26 31.25 21.59
CA ILE A 13 26.82 31.57 21.53
C ILE A 13 26.23 32.47 20.40
N PHE A 14 25.27 31.87 19.68
CA PHE A 14 24.04 32.38 19.03
C PHE A 14 24.04 33.74 18.31
N SER A 15 23.86 33.69 16.97
CA SER A 15 22.65 34.20 16.28
C SER A 15 22.87 34.22 14.76
N ILE A 16 22.43 33.18 14.05
CA ILE A 16 21.89 33.35 12.69
C ILE A 16 20.66 32.45 12.58
N ALA A 17 19.53 33.11 12.79
CA ALA A 17 18.21 32.82 12.26
C ALA A 17 17.74 31.36 12.29
N ALA A 18 16.72 31.11 13.12
CA ALA A 18 15.45 30.55 12.67
C ALA A 18 15.45 30.06 11.20
N ILE A 19 16.03 28.89 10.93
CA ILE A 19 15.67 28.14 9.73
C ILE A 19 14.22 27.77 9.99
N PRO A 20 13.29 28.28 9.19
CA PRO A 20 11.92 28.37 9.61
C PRO A 20 11.39 26.96 9.86
N ALA A 21 10.85 26.73 11.04
CA ALA A 21 9.80 25.74 11.29
C ALA A 21 8.51 26.12 10.51
N ILE A 22 8.68 26.57 9.26
CA ILE A 22 7.69 27.03 8.27
C ILE A 22 8.09 26.46 6.89
N ILE A 23 8.77 25.31 6.82
CA ILE A 23 8.35 24.38 5.78
C ILE A 23 7.05 23.80 6.32
N LYS A 24 5.94 24.39 5.88
CA LYS A 24 4.55 24.01 6.18
C LYS A 24 4.47 22.52 6.55
N PRO A 25 3.96 22.14 7.74
CA PRO A 25 3.71 20.73 8.04
C PRO A 25 2.87 20.07 6.93
N GLU A 26 2.04 20.88 6.26
CA GLU A 26 1.27 20.54 5.06
C GLU A 26 2.10 20.01 3.87
N ILE A 27 3.29 20.55 3.57
CA ILE A 27 4.13 20.05 2.46
C ILE A 27 4.74 18.69 2.82
N ARG A 28 5.20 18.51 4.07
CA ARG A 28 5.74 17.23 4.55
C ARG A 28 4.66 16.15 4.59
N THR A 29 3.45 16.49 5.05
CA THR A 29 2.34 15.53 5.06
C THR A 29 1.90 15.14 3.66
N ASN A 30 1.81 16.09 2.71
CA ASN A 30 1.38 15.80 1.34
C ASN A 30 2.38 14.90 0.59
N VAL A 31 3.69 15.15 0.73
CA VAL A 31 4.73 14.30 0.12
C VAL A 31 4.71 12.88 0.71
N ILE A 32 4.50 12.74 2.02
CA ILE A 32 4.42 11.43 2.68
C ILE A 32 3.14 10.69 2.28
N THR A 33 2.01 11.39 2.14
CA THR A 33 0.75 10.77 1.71
C THR A 33 0.81 10.32 0.26
N ASP A 34 1.41 11.11 -0.62
CA ASP A 34 1.54 10.78 -2.04
C ASP A 34 2.42 9.54 -2.24
N GLN A 35 3.55 9.48 -1.55
CA GLN A 35 4.43 8.31 -1.55
C GLN A 35 3.71 7.07 -0.97
N LYS A 36 2.91 7.24 0.09
CA LYS A 36 2.16 6.14 0.70
C LYS A 36 1.06 5.62 -0.24
N ILE A 37 0.41 6.50 -0.99
CA ILE A 37 -0.61 6.14 -1.98
C ILE A 37 0.05 5.35 -3.11
N GLU A 38 1.19 5.79 -3.62
CA GLU A 38 1.92 5.08 -4.68
C GLU A 38 2.33 3.67 -4.25
N ILE A 39 2.88 3.52 -3.04
CA ILE A 39 3.26 2.21 -2.49
C ILE A 39 2.05 1.26 -2.38
N ASP A 40 0.89 1.76 -1.96
CA ASP A 40 -0.34 0.97 -1.89
C ASP A 40 -0.81 0.49 -3.27
N GLN A 41 -0.75 1.36 -4.28
CA GLN A 41 -1.10 0.99 -5.66
C GLN A 41 -0.15 -0.05 -6.24
N ILE A 42 1.16 0.07 -5.97
CA ILE A 42 2.18 -0.90 -6.40
C ILE A 42 1.88 -2.27 -5.79
N LYS A 43 1.63 -2.33 -4.47
CA LYS A 43 1.31 -3.59 -3.78
C LYS A 43 0.05 -4.26 -4.34
N LYS A 44 -0.99 -3.47 -4.63
CA LYS A 44 -2.23 -3.97 -5.25
C LYS A 44 -1.98 -4.55 -6.65
N HIS A 45 -1.17 -3.87 -7.46
CA HIS A 45 -0.76 -4.36 -8.78
C HIS A 45 0.06 -5.65 -8.69
N GLU A 46 1.05 -5.70 -7.78
CA GLU A 46 1.89 -6.87 -7.55
C GLU A 46 1.06 -8.07 -7.09
N ALA A 47 0.15 -7.88 -6.13
CA ALA A 47 -0.76 -8.93 -5.67
C ALA A 47 -1.62 -9.49 -6.81
N TYR A 48 -2.11 -8.63 -7.70
CA TYR A 48 -2.86 -9.08 -8.88
C TYR A 48 -1.99 -9.82 -9.90
N ALA A 49 -0.75 -9.39 -10.10
CA ALA A 49 0.21 -10.07 -10.97
C ALA A 49 0.53 -11.48 -10.45
N LEU A 50 0.82 -11.61 -9.15
CA LEU A 50 1.04 -12.91 -8.49
C LEU A 50 -0.18 -13.81 -8.57
N TYR A 51 -1.38 -13.26 -8.36
CA TYR A 51 -2.65 -13.99 -8.54
C TYR A 51 -2.76 -14.56 -9.97
N LYS A 52 -2.52 -13.74 -10.99
CA LYS A 52 -2.59 -14.17 -12.39
C LYS A 52 -1.56 -15.25 -12.69
N GLN A 53 -0.34 -15.10 -12.20
CA GLN A 53 0.72 -16.10 -12.35
C GLN A 53 0.32 -17.43 -11.68
N TYR A 54 -0.13 -17.38 -10.43
CA TYR A 54 -0.47 -18.58 -9.66
C TYR A 54 -1.61 -19.38 -10.29
N PHE A 55 -2.62 -18.71 -10.85
CA PHE A 55 -3.76 -19.37 -11.50
C PHE A 55 -3.65 -19.46 -13.03
N ASN A 56 -2.45 -19.24 -13.60
CA ASN A 56 -2.19 -19.27 -15.05
C ASN A 56 -3.21 -18.46 -15.87
N LYS A 57 -3.58 -17.27 -15.37
CA LYS A 57 -4.54 -16.40 -16.04
C LYS A 57 -3.89 -15.74 -17.27
N PRO A 58 -4.58 -15.69 -18.41
CA PRO A 58 -4.04 -15.03 -19.59
C PRO A 58 -3.95 -13.51 -19.35
N ASN A 59 -2.87 -12.89 -19.84
CA ASN A 59 -2.76 -11.44 -19.89
C ASN A 59 -3.68 -10.91 -21.00
N SER A 60 -4.89 -10.48 -20.65
CA SER A 60 -5.82 -9.92 -21.62
C SER A 60 -5.44 -8.47 -21.92
N LYS A 61 -5.29 -8.12 -23.20
CA LYS A 61 -5.10 -6.71 -23.63
C LYS A 61 -6.43 -5.96 -23.76
N SER A 62 -7.49 -6.48 -23.16
CA SER A 62 -8.85 -6.04 -23.40
C SER A 62 -9.32 -5.01 -22.37
N SER A 63 -10.34 -4.22 -22.72
CA SER A 63 -11.04 -3.32 -21.78
C SER A 63 -11.58 -4.03 -20.54
N PHE A 64 -11.70 -5.36 -20.56
CA PHE A 64 -12.13 -6.17 -19.42
C PHE A 64 -11.04 -6.36 -18.36
N GLU A 65 -9.76 -6.13 -18.66
CA GLU A 65 -8.67 -6.35 -17.70
C GLU A 65 -8.79 -5.40 -16.51
N TYR A 66 -9.09 -4.12 -16.77
CA TYR A 66 -9.34 -3.15 -15.71
C TYR A 66 -10.52 -3.59 -14.82
N ARG A 67 -11.60 -4.09 -15.42
CA ARG A 67 -12.77 -4.59 -14.67
C ARG A 67 -12.43 -5.81 -13.83
N ARG A 68 -11.61 -6.72 -14.34
CA ARG A 68 -11.15 -7.91 -13.59
C ARG A 68 -10.23 -7.52 -12.45
N TYR A 69 -9.33 -6.57 -12.67
CA TYR A 69 -8.48 -6.00 -11.63
C TYR A 69 -9.30 -5.35 -10.52
N THR A 70 -10.25 -4.46 -10.86
CA THR A 70 -11.11 -3.82 -9.85
C THR A 70 -11.97 -4.84 -9.09
N THR A 71 -12.50 -5.84 -9.80
CA THR A 71 -13.25 -6.95 -9.18
C THR A 71 -12.38 -7.76 -8.23
N PHE A 72 -11.15 -8.06 -8.61
CA PHE A 72 -10.18 -8.74 -7.75
C PHE A 72 -9.94 -7.98 -6.46
N LEU A 73 -9.68 -6.67 -6.52
CA LEU A 73 -9.49 -5.84 -5.33
C LEU A 73 -10.73 -5.86 -4.42
N GLN A 74 -11.92 -5.75 -4.98
CA GLN A 74 -13.17 -5.83 -4.22
C GLN A 74 -13.34 -7.18 -3.53
N ASN A 75 -13.03 -8.28 -4.21
CA ASN A 75 -13.16 -9.62 -3.64
C ASN A 75 -12.09 -9.89 -2.57
N VAL A 76 -10.85 -9.40 -2.75
CA VAL A 76 -9.82 -9.46 -1.72
C VAL A 76 -10.25 -8.70 -0.46
N GLU A 77 -10.85 -7.52 -0.62
CA GLU A 77 -11.36 -6.75 0.51
C GLU A 77 -12.53 -7.47 1.22
N LYS A 78 -13.44 -8.10 0.46
CA LYS A 78 -14.51 -8.93 1.04
C LYS A 78 -13.94 -10.10 1.85
N ILE A 79 -12.92 -10.79 1.32
CA ILE A 79 -12.23 -11.88 2.02
C ILE A 79 -11.62 -11.36 3.32
N ARG A 80 -10.96 -10.20 3.28
CA ARG A 80 -10.37 -9.57 4.47
C ARG A 80 -11.43 -9.29 5.54
N GLN A 81 -12.53 -8.64 5.15
CA GLN A 81 -13.64 -8.32 6.06
C GLN A 81 -14.32 -9.57 6.63
N HIS A 82 -14.52 -10.61 5.81
CA HIS A 82 -15.05 -11.90 6.27
C HIS A 82 -14.13 -12.55 7.29
N ASN A 83 -12.83 -12.56 7.02
CA ASN A 83 -11.85 -13.13 7.94
C ASN A 83 -11.76 -12.33 9.25
N GLU A 84 -11.94 -11.01 9.23
CA GLU A 84 -12.08 -10.21 10.46
C GLU A 84 -13.33 -10.59 11.27
N ARG A 85 -14.45 -10.88 10.61
CA ARG A 85 -15.66 -11.41 11.28
C ARG A 85 -15.41 -12.79 11.88
N TYR A 86 -14.71 -13.66 11.14
CA TYR A 86 -14.28 -14.97 11.64
C TYR A 86 -13.42 -14.86 12.91
N GLU A 87 -12.42 -13.97 12.94
CA GLU A 87 -11.58 -13.79 14.15
C GLU A 87 -12.38 -13.27 15.35
N ARG A 88 -13.53 -12.63 15.13
CA ARG A 88 -14.48 -12.24 16.19
C ARG A 88 -15.48 -13.33 16.56
N GLY A 89 -15.44 -14.49 15.90
CA GLY A 89 -16.39 -15.59 16.10
C GLY A 89 -17.78 -15.36 15.48
N GLU A 90 -17.93 -14.36 14.60
CA GLU A 90 -19.19 -14.06 13.89
C GLU A 90 -19.41 -14.95 12.66
N GLU A 91 -18.35 -15.61 12.19
CA GLU A 91 -18.37 -16.52 11.05
C GLU A 91 -17.70 -17.84 11.46
N THR A 92 -18.14 -18.96 10.88
CA THR A 92 -17.64 -20.30 11.24
C THR A 92 -16.49 -20.78 10.34
N TYR A 93 -16.15 -20.02 9.30
CA TYR A 93 -15.11 -20.37 8.33
C TYR A 93 -14.32 -19.15 7.85
N LYS A 94 -13.10 -19.40 7.35
CA LYS A 94 -12.27 -18.39 6.67
C LYS A 94 -12.45 -18.46 5.15
N MET A 95 -12.38 -17.32 4.49
CA MET A 95 -12.27 -17.23 3.04
C MET A 95 -10.81 -17.07 2.61
N GLY A 96 -10.51 -17.51 1.39
CA GLY A 96 -9.18 -17.38 0.78
C GLY A 96 -9.29 -16.97 -0.68
N ILE A 97 -8.19 -16.40 -1.21
CA ILE A 97 -8.07 -16.09 -2.63
C ILE A 97 -8.07 -17.41 -3.42
N ASN A 98 -8.89 -17.48 -4.46
CA ASN A 98 -9.00 -18.64 -5.34
C ASN A 98 -9.10 -18.19 -6.81
N LYS A 99 -9.14 -19.15 -7.75
CA LYS A 99 -9.18 -18.89 -9.20
C LYS A 99 -10.38 -18.06 -9.69
N PHE A 100 -11.37 -17.77 -8.84
CA PHE A 100 -12.54 -16.97 -9.15
C PHE A 100 -12.47 -15.55 -8.56
N ALA A 101 -11.35 -15.17 -7.93
CA ALA A 101 -11.21 -13.88 -7.27
C ALA A 101 -11.38 -12.68 -8.22
N ASP A 102 -11.12 -12.82 -9.52
CA ASP A 102 -11.32 -11.77 -10.54
C ASP A 102 -12.71 -11.79 -11.21
N MET A 103 -13.61 -12.66 -10.75
CA MET A 103 -14.96 -12.79 -11.31
C MET A 103 -15.98 -11.99 -10.51
N VAL A 104 -16.87 -11.29 -11.23
CA VAL A 104 -18.03 -10.68 -10.60
C VAL A 104 -18.92 -11.81 -10.13
N ILE A 105 -19.31 -11.79 -8.86
CA ILE A 105 -20.33 -12.70 -8.34
C ILE A 105 -21.62 -12.37 -9.12
N CYS A 106 -21.90 -13.13 -10.18
CA CYS A 106 -23.21 -13.14 -10.80
C CYS A 106 -24.20 -13.51 -9.68
N TYR A 107 -25.30 -12.77 -9.54
CA TYR A 107 -26.22 -12.75 -8.39
C TYR A 107 -26.85 -14.11 -7.97
N ASN A 108 -26.45 -15.24 -8.58
CA ASN A 108 -27.10 -16.55 -8.46
C ASN A 108 -26.17 -17.74 -8.14
N PHE A 109 -24.88 -17.55 -7.77
CA PHE A 109 -23.99 -18.71 -7.53
C PHE A 109 -23.74 -19.06 -6.05
N PHE A 110 -23.96 -18.13 -5.11
CA PHE A 110 -23.64 -18.35 -3.69
C PHE A 110 -24.81 -18.14 -2.72
N ASN A 111 -26.03 -17.93 -3.24
CA ASN A 111 -27.26 -18.06 -2.45
C ASN A 111 -28.02 -19.28 -2.98
N PRO A 112 -27.80 -20.49 -2.42
CA PRO A 112 -28.79 -21.56 -2.48
C PRO A 112 -30.06 -21.19 -1.71
#